data_AF-A0A942YVR5-F1
#
_entry.id   AF-A0A942YVR5-F1
#
_cell.length_a   1.000
_cell.length_b   1.000
_cell.length_c   1.000
_cell.angle_alpha   90.00
_cell.angle_beta   90.00
_cell.angle_gamma   90.00
#
_symmetry.space_group_name_H-M   'P 1'
#
loop_
_entity.id
_entity.type
_entity.pdbx_description
1 polymer ?
#
loop_
_entity_poly.entity_id
_entity_poly.type
_entity_poly.pdbx_seq_one_letter_code
_entity_poly.pdbx_strand_id
1 'polypeptide(L)'
;MKEDFTFDSRLGIYIPDLRADWDQYSKANQEAILYHWERIRGSIPDRIADLEQEINHKQAQLADENDFPRSCQLNTEISELASIINDLWLWYRADQRVSGKVHH
;
A
#
# COMPACT_ATOMS: atom_id res chain seq x y z
N MET A 1 -5.42 -15.00 12.63
CA MET A 1 -4.90 -13.66 12.96
C MET A 1 -3.71 -13.25 12.10
N LYS A 2 -2.49 -13.81 12.24
CA LYS A 2 -1.41 -13.54 11.25
C LYS A 2 -1.65 -14.19 9.89
N GLU A 3 -2.48 -15.22 9.86
CA GLU A 3 -2.75 -16.05 8.69
C GLU A 3 -3.78 -15.46 7.71
N ASP A 4 -4.47 -14.40 8.11
CA ASP A 4 -5.53 -13.72 7.35
C ASP A 4 -5.00 -12.43 6.67
N PHE A 5 -3.69 -12.20 6.74
CA PHE A 5 -3.00 -11.07 6.15
C PHE A 5 -1.68 -11.54 5.53
N THR A 6 -1.30 -10.93 4.42
CA THR A 6 0.00 -11.16 3.78
C THR A 6 0.73 -9.84 3.63
N PHE A 7 2.07 -9.88 3.70
CA PHE A 7 2.87 -8.68 3.49
C PHE A 7 3.01 -8.41 1.99
N ASP A 8 2.53 -7.25 1.55
CA ASP A 8 2.76 -6.77 0.20
C ASP A 8 4.07 -5.98 0.18
N SER A 9 5.09 -6.53 -0.47
CA SER A 9 6.42 -5.92 -0.54
C SER A 9 6.46 -4.63 -1.35
N ARG A 10 5.55 -4.46 -2.31
CA ARG A 10 5.44 -3.25 -3.13
C ARG A 10 4.83 -2.11 -2.30
N LEU A 11 3.76 -2.38 -1.56
CA LEU A 11 3.11 -1.39 -0.71
C LEU A 11 3.89 -1.13 0.59
N GLY A 12 4.59 -2.14 1.09
CA GLY A 12 5.30 -2.09 2.37
C GLY A 12 4.37 -2.25 3.58
N ILE A 13 3.18 -2.83 3.39
CA ILE A 13 2.18 -3.05 4.44
C ILE A 13 1.62 -4.47 4.36
N TYR A 14 1.00 -4.92 5.45
CA TYR A 14 0.17 -6.13 5.43
C TYR A 14 -1.19 -5.82 4.81
N ILE A 15 -1.63 -6.60 3.83
CA ILE A 15 -2.98 -6.50 3.25
C ILE A 15 -3.81 -7.73 3.64
N PRO A 16 -5.14 -7.62 3.71
CA PRO A 16 -5.98 -8.76 4.04
C PRO A 16 -5.91 -9.85 2.95
N ASP A 17 -5.72 -11.09 3.38
CA ASP A 17 -5.73 -12.31 2.56
C ASP A 17 -6.59 -13.37 3.24
N LEU A 18 -7.91 -13.17 3.16
CA LEU A 18 -8.89 -14.03 3.81
C LEU A 18 -8.92 -15.41 3.14
N ARG A 19 -8.83 -16.47 3.93
CA ARG A 19 -8.88 -17.86 3.46
C ARG A 19 -10.30 -18.39 3.24
N ALA A 20 -11.28 -17.66 3.74
CA ALA A 20 -12.71 -17.98 3.71
C ALA A 20 -13.51 -16.70 3.42
N ASP A 21 -14.79 -16.86 3.06
CA ASP A 21 -15.67 -15.69 2.90
C ASP A 21 -15.86 -14.99 4.25
N TRP A 22 -16.03 -13.67 4.23
CA TRP A 22 -16.18 -12.86 5.45
C TRP A 22 -17.23 -13.42 6.42
N ASP A 23 -18.38 -13.83 5.90
CA ASP A 23 -19.51 -14.33 6.68
C ASP A 23 -19.30 -15.75 7.25
N GLN A 24 -18.24 -16.44 6.83
CA GLN A 24 -17.84 -17.74 7.38
C GLN A 24 -17.00 -17.60 8.66
N TYR A 25 -16.44 -16.41 8.91
CA TYR A 25 -15.74 -16.13 10.15
C TYR A 25 -16.74 -15.91 11.31
N SER A 26 -16.39 -16.40 12.50
CA SER A 26 -17.13 -16.05 13.72
C SER A 26 -17.08 -14.54 13.98
N LYS A 27 -18.06 -14.00 14.70
CA LYS A 27 -18.10 -12.57 15.05
C LYS A 27 -16.83 -12.10 15.75
N ALA A 28 -16.31 -12.89 16.69
CA ALA A 28 -15.06 -12.60 17.38
C ALA A 28 -13.85 -12.53 16.41
N ASN A 29 -13.79 -13.41 15.40
CA ASN A 29 -12.73 -13.37 14.40
C ASN A 29 -12.90 -12.18 13.45
N GLN A 30 -14.12 -11.87 13.01
CA GLN A 30 -14.42 -10.67 12.23
C GLN A 30 -13.92 -9.41 12.94
N GLU A 31 -14.27 -9.24 14.22
CA GLU A 31 -13.82 -8.10 15.04
C GLU A 31 -12.30 -8.04 15.19
N ALA A 32 -11.65 -9.19 15.43
CA ALA A 32 -10.19 -9.26 15.54
C ALA A 32 -9.48 -8.89 14.22
N ILE A 33 -10.01 -9.34 13.08
CA ILE A 33 -9.49 -9.01 11.75
C ILE A 33 -9.67 -7.51 11.47
N LEU A 34 -10.85 -6.95 11.72
CA LEU A 34 -11.11 -5.51 11.54
C LEU A 34 -10.19 -4.66 12.43
N TYR A 35 -10.05 -5.03 13.69
CA TYR A 35 -9.18 -4.31 14.62
C TYR A 35 -7.71 -4.34 14.15
N HIS A 36 -7.23 -5.47 13.64
CA HIS A 36 -5.88 -5.54 13.10
C HIS A 36 -5.73 -4.70 11.82
N TRP A 37 -6.72 -4.75 10.94
CA TRP A 37 -6.72 -3.99 9.69
C TRP A 37 -6.72 -2.48 9.94
N GLU A 38 -7.53 -1.98 10.87
CA GLU A 38 -7.53 -0.57 11.28
C GLU A 38 -6.15 -0.10 11.74
N ARG A 39 -5.43 -0.92 12.51
CA ARG A 39 -4.07 -0.59 12.95
C ARG A 39 -3.10 -0.46 11.79
N ILE A 40 -3.21 -1.34 10.79
CA ILE A 40 -2.37 -1.28 9.60
C ILE A 40 -2.74 -0.05 8.76
N ARG A 41 -4.04 0.20 8.53
CA ARG A 41 -4.50 1.39 7.81
C ARG A 41 -4.08 2.70 8.46
N GLY A 42 -4.05 2.73 9.79
CA GLY A 42 -3.54 3.87 10.55
C GLY A 42 -2.09 4.25 10.23
N SER A 43 -1.27 3.30 9.75
CA SER A 43 0.12 3.55 9.33
C SER A 43 0.28 3.91 7.84
N ILE A 44 -0.78 3.82 7.03
CA ILE A 44 -0.68 4.13 5.59
C ILE A 44 -0.26 5.60 5.35
N PRO A 45 -0.78 6.62 6.07
CA PRO A 45 -0.35 8.00 5.87
C PRO A 45 1.15 8.21 6.09
N ASP A 46 1.74 7.57 7.10
CA ASP A 46 3.19 7.64 7.35
C ASP A 46 3.97 7.03 6.19
N ARG A 47 3.52 5.87 5.68
CA ARG A 47 4.15 5.21 4.52
C ARG A 47 4.06 6.06 3.25
N ILE A 48 2.95 6.77 3.04
CA ILE A 48 2.80 7.70 1.92
C ILE A 48 3.79 8.86 2.05
N ALA A 49 3.93 9.45 3.24
CA ALA A 49 4.86 10.54 3.49
C ALA A 49 6.33 10.12 3.19
N ASP A 50 6.72 8.90 3.57
CA ASP A 50 8.05 8.35 3.25
C ASP A 50 8.28 8.26 1.73
N LEU A 51 7.28 7.77 0.99
CA LEU A 51 7.36 7.67 -0.48
C LEU A 51 7.38 9.04 -1.15
N GLU A 52 6.63 10.01 -0.64
CA GLU A 52 6.66 11.40 -1.12
C GLU A 52 8.04 12.03 -0.91
N GLN A 53 8.71 11.75 0.21
CA GLN A 53 10.09 12.19 0.43
C GLN A 53 11.05 11.57 -0.59
N GLU A 54 10.89 10.28 -0.90
CA GLU A 54 11.71 9.61 -1.92
C GLU A 54 11.47 10.19 -3.33
N ILE A 55 10.20 10.45 -3.68
CA ILE A 55 9.84 11.13 -4.93
C ILE A 55 10.52 12.50 -5.02
N ASN A 56 10.41 13.31 -3.97
CA ASN A 56 11.02 14.65 -3.93
C ASN A 56 12.55 14.57 -4.13
N HIS A 57 13.20 13.58 -3.52
CA HIS A 57 14.63 13.37 -3.71
C HIS A 57 14.98 13.01 -5.16
N LYS A 58 14.24 12.08 -5.79
CA LYS A 58 14.46 11.69 -7.18
C LYS A 58 14.14 12.81 -8.16
N GLN A 59 13.11 13.63 -7.88
CA GLN A 59 12.78 14.80 -8.67
C GLN A 59 13.90 15.85 -8.62
N ALA A 60 14.52 16.06 -7.45
CA ALA A 60 15.68 16.93 -7.33
C ALA A 60 16.88 16.41 -8.15
N GLN A 61 17.12 15.08 -8.15
CA GLN A 61 18.15 14.47 -9.02
C GLN A 61 17.83 14.69 -10.51
N LEU A 62 16.58 14.47 -10.91
CA LEU A 62 16.13 14.63 -12.29
C LEU A 62 16.27 16.09 -12.77
N ALA A 63 16.06 17.07 -11.89
CA ALA A 63 16.15 18.49 -12.23
C ALA A 63 17.57 18.92 -12.64
N ASP A 64 18.60 18.27 -12.11
CA ASP A 64 20.02 18.52 -12.42
C ASP A 64 20.61 17.50 -13.42
N GLU A 65 19.81 16.55 -13.90
CA GLU A 65 20.28 15.47 -14.78
C GLU A 65 20.32 15.89 -16.25
N ASN A 66 21.44 15.59 -16.92
CA ASN A 66 21.64 15.90 -18.34
C ASN A 66 21.81 14.63 -19.20
N ASP A 67 22.01 13.46 -18.57
CA ASP A 67 22.01 12.16 -19.23
C ASP A 67 20.55 11.73 -19.49
N PHE A 68 20.19 11.61 -20.77
CA PHE A 68 18.84 11.26 -21.19
C PHE A 68 18.41 9.86 -20.69
N PRO A 69 19.20 8.79 -20.89
CA PRO A 69 18.91 7.49 -20.29
C PRO A 69 18.65 7.55 -18.77
N ARG A 70 19.46 8.28 -18.01
CA ARG A 70 19.29 8.44 -16.57
C ARG A 70 18.03 9.21 -16.22
N SER A 71 17.71 10.25 -16.99
CA SER A 71 16.46 11.01 -16.85
C SER A 71 15.23 10.13 -17.06
N CYS A 72 15.26 9.24 -18.06
CA CYS A 72 14.18 8.27 -18.28
C CYS A 72 14.04 7.31 -17.10
N GLN A 73 15.16 6.78 -16.60
CA GLN A 73 15.16 5.89 -15.44
C GLN A 73 14.54 6.58 -14.21
N LEU A 74 14.97 7.80 -13.89
CA LEU A 74 14.43 8.57 -12.77
C LEU A 74 12.93 8.83 -12.90
N ASN A 75 12.46 9.16 -14.10
CA ASN A 75 11.02 9.31 -14.36
C ASN A 75 10.25 8.00 -14.14
N THR A 76 10.78 6.86 -14.57
CA THR A 76 10.18 5.55 -14.32
C THR A 76 10.09 5.27 -12.82
N GLU A 77 11.19 5.46 -12.08
CA GLU A 77 11.22 5.27 -10.63
C GLU A 77 10.21 6.18 -9.89
N ILE A 78 10.10 7.45 -10.28
CA ILE A 78 9.12 8.39 -9.73
C ILE A 78 7.68 7.92 -10.00
N SER A 79 7.41 7.49 -11.25
CA SER A 79 6.08 6.99 -11.64
C SER A 79 5.69 5.72 -10.88
N GLU A 80 6.64 4.83 -10.65
CA GLU A 80 6.44 3.62 -9.84
C GLU A 80 6.08 3.96 -8.39
N LEU A 81 6.83 4.88 -7.74
CA LEU A 81 6.52 5.35 -6.39
C LEU A 81 5.14 6.02 -6.31
N ALA A 82 4.78 6.85 -7.30
CA ALA A 82 3.47 7.48 -7.37
C ALA A 82 2.33 6.44 -7.53
N SER A 83 2.57 5.37 -8.31
CA SER A 83 1.63 4.26 -8.41
C SER A 83 1.42 3.56 -7.07
N ILE A 84 2.48 3.36 -6.28
CA ILE A 84 2.38 2.77 -4.94
C ILE A 84 1.55 3.67 -4.01
N ILE A 85 1.79 4.99 -4.03
CA ILE A 85 1.00 5.97 -3.24
C ILE A 85 -0.48 5.88 -3.61
N ASN A 86 -0.81 5.78 -4.90
CA ASN A 86 -2.20 5.65 -5.34
C ASN A 86 -2.86 4.38 -4.78
N ASP A 87 -2.17 3.23 -4.85
CA ASP A 87 -2.67 1.96 -4.33
C ASP A 87 -2.85 2.00 -2.80
N LEU A 88 -1.93 2.64 -2.08
CA LEU A 88 -2.05 2.90 -0.64
C LEU A 88 -3.29 3.74 -0.32
N TRP A 89 -3.58 4.79 -1.11
CA TRP A 89 -4.80 5.58 -0.95
C TRP A 89 -6.07 4.80 -1.26
N LEU A 90 -6.05 3.82 -2.15
CA LEU A 90 -7.18 2.92 -2.37
C LEU A 90 -7.43 2.07 -1.12
N TRP A 91 -6.38 1.50 -0.52
CA TRP A 91 -6.50 0.72 0.71
C TRP A 91 -6.93 1.55 1.93
N TYR A 92 -6.42 2.78 2.06
CA TYR A 92 -6.80 3.68 3.13
C TYR A 92 -8.28 4.08 3.08
N ARG A 93 -8.81 4.29 1.86
CA ARG A 93 -10.20 4.72 1.63
C ARG A 93 -11.19 3.56 1.45
N ALA A 94 -10.71 2.35 1.20
CA ALA A 94 -11.57 1.17 1.09
C ALA A 94 -12.44 1.05 2.34
N ASP A 95 -13.73 0.71 2.15
CA ASP A 95 -14.66 0.55 3.26
C ASP A 95 -14.13 -0.40 4.35
N GLN A 96 -14.64 -0.27 5.58
CA GLN A 96 -14.22 -1.11 6.69
C GLN A 96 -14.45 -2.60 6.46
N ARG A 97 -15.36 -2.98 5.56
CA ARG A 97 -15.54 -4.38 5.19
C ARG A 97 -14.35 -4.79 4.33
N VAL A 98 -13.51 -5.65 4.89
CA VAL A 98 -12.47 -6.36 4.15
C VAL A 98 -13.17 -7.18 3.06
N SER A 99 -13.25 -6.62 1.85
CA SER A 99 -13.74 -7.33 0.68
C SER A 99 -12.74 -8.44 0.39
N GLY A 100 -13.14 -9.70 0.57
CA GLY A 100 -12.35 -10.85 0.13
C GLY A 100 -11.99 -10.69 -1.34
N LYS A 101 -10.69 -10.82 -1.63
CA LYS A 101 -10.04 -10.80 -2.96
C LYS A 101 -10.50 -9.68 -3.90
N VAL A 102 -9.80 -8.54 -3.86
CA VAL A 102 -9.74 -7.63 -5.00
C VAL A 102 -8.88 -8.31 -6.07
N HIS A 103 -9.52 -8.91 -7.07
CA HIS A 103 -8.82 -9.38 -8.27
C HIS A 103 -8.23 -8.17 -9.00
N HIS A 104 -6.91 -8.15 -9.17
CA HIS A 104 -6.23 -7.29 -10.13
C HIS A 104 -6.19 -7.98 -11.49
#